data_AF-A0A3Q0FSY6-F1
#
_entry.id   AF-A0A3Q0FSY6-F1
#
_cell.length_a   1.000
_cell.length_b   1.000
_cell.length_c   1.000
_cell.angle_alpha   90.00
_cell.angle_beta   90.00
_cell.angle_gamma   90.00
#
_symmetry.space_group_name_H-M   'P 1'
#
loop_
_entity.id
_entity.type
_entity.pdbx_description
1 polymer ?
#
loop_
_entity_poly.entity_id
_entity_poly.type
_entity_poly.pdbx_seq_one_letter_code
_entity_poly.pdbx_strand_id
1 'polypeptide(L)'
;MGAEALGKLLQQNKSIQSLVLEWNSLGVWEEGFSLFCQGLSANRSLQRLDLRNNQINHEGAGELAAALKGNSSLQELDLRWNNVGLLGGRALLNCLHSNRTLRRLELAGNNVPSDILKAVEQAMDHNQDRQSILAENQSRTHVLSKEVLSLKEEKAKQFLNLMDTIDRQREEITRSSRQSSARVGQLQEALAERHSIVNSLKAKLQMAEAALALSEQKVHDLGELLSTAKQEQATMAERQAKDLQQQKQEAADREMKLLRDLSAANEKNLLLRNQVDELERRGKAQQDQLFQLKQDLTTTVADLRLRAVQAEERLDMEKRRFKQGLDDVESLRQKEVDHMTQHMEASERSMQERMQRLEAVRIGLEELRLLRPVLPGAAELWLLLAGTMRLLHLRQELSRVKAAALVERGQAEEELIRARSQARLEEQQRLEHLEEKLRLMMQSREEAQGRCLQQKQAVGEAQARASQLSLQVESLQR
;
A
#
# COMPACT_ATOMS: atom_id res chain seq x y z
N MET A 1 66.40 -78.16 -98.21
CA MET A 1 66.96 -78.67 -96.94
C MET A 1 67.66 -77.60 -96.10
N GLY A 2 68.95 -77.25 -96.30
CA GLY A 2 69.68 -76.36 -95.37
C GLY A 2 69.05 -74.97 -95.14
N ALA A 3 68.96 -74.14 -96.19
CA ALA A 3 68.36 -72.81 -96.11
C ALA A 3 66.87 -72.83 -95.71
N GLU A 4 66.12 -73.84 -96.19
CA GLU A 4 64.73 -74.11 -95.80
C GLU A 4 64.58 -74.36 -94.29
N ALA A 5 65.47 -75.15 -93.69
CA ALA A 5 65.47 -75.40 -92.25
C ALA A 5 65.78 -74.13 -91.45
N LEU A 6 66.68 -73.27 -91.95
CA LEU A 6 66.91 -71.93 -91.39
C LEU A 6 65.68 -71.02 -91.52
N GLY A 7 64.94 -71.09 -92.63
CA GLY A 7 63.67 -70.37 -92.80
C GLY A 7 62.60 -70.80 -91.79
N LYS A 8 62.40 -72.11 -91.64
CA LYS A 8 61.49 -72.70 -90.63
C LYS A 8 61.92 -72.33 -89.19
N LEU A 9 63.23 -72.33 -88.92
CA LEU A 9 63.80 -71.88 -87.65
C LEU A 9 63.50 -70.39 -87.41
N LEU A 10 63.75 -69.50 -88.37
CA LEU A 10 63.43 -68.08 -88.25
C LEU A 10 61.94 -67.80 -88.07
N GLN A 11 61.07 -68.56 -88.75
CA GLN A 11 59.62 -68.41 -88.62
C GLN A 11 59.12 -68.75 -87.19
N GLN A 12 59.70 -69.77 -86.56
CA GLN A 12 59.27 -70.25 -85.24
C GLN A 12 60.00 -69.59 -84.06
N ASN A 13 61.26 -69.17 -84.26
CA ASN A 13 62.10 -68.65 -83.19
C ASN A 13 61.71 -67.22 -82.77
N LYS A 14 61.72 -66.97 -81.46
CA LYS A 14 61.35 -65.68 -80.83
C LYS A 14 62.42 -65.15 -79.86
N SER A 15 63.62 -65.72 -79.87
CA SER A 15 64.69 -65.45 -78.88
C SER A 15 66.03 -65.03 -79.51
N ILE A 16 66.33 -65.49 -80.73
CA ILE A 16 67.55 -65.11 -81.45
C ILE A 16 67.42 -63.65 -81.87
N GLN A 17 68.37 -62.83 -81.43
CA GLN A 17 68.49 -61.40 -81.76
C GLN A 17 69.62 -61.11 -82.77
N SER A 18 70.57 -62.02 -82.91
CA SER A 18 71.76 -61.86 -83.77
C SER A 18 72.03 -63.20 -84.45
N LEU A 19 72.09 -63.22 -85.78
CA LEU A 19 72.36 -64.42 -86.58
C LEU A 19 73.45 -64.12 -87.61
N VAL A 20 74.51 -64.92 -87.62
CA VAL A 20 75.64 -64.80 -88.54
C VAL A 20 75.70 -66.05 -89.42
N LEU A 21 75.69 -65.83 -90.74
CA LEU A 21 75.65 -66.86 -91.77
C LEU A 21 76.69 -66.57 -92.86
N GLU A 22 77.77 -65.84 -92.57
CA GLU A 22 78.78 -65.50 -93.56
C GLU A 22 79.38 -66.74 -94.26
N TRP A 23 79.74 -66.63 -95.53
CA TRP A 23 80.32 -67.70 -96.37
C TRP A 23 79.44 -68.95 -96.61
N ASN A 24 78.15 -68.95 -96.23
CA ASN A 24 77.28 -70.14 -96.37
C ASN A 24 76.68 -70.34 -97.78
N SER A 25 76.98 -69.47 -98.76
CA SER A 25 76.51 -69.58 -100.15
C SER A 25 74.98 -69.74 -100.31
N LEU A 26 74.20 -69.14 -99.40
CA LEU A 26 72.75 -69.31 -99.33
C LEU A 26 72.00 -68.86 -100.60
N GLY A 27 72.55 -67.88 -101.31
CA GLY A 27 71.96 -67.31 -102.54
C GLY A 27 72.02 -68.22 -103.78
N VAL A 28 72.74 -69.35 -103.72
CA VAL A 28 72.77 -70.37 -104.78
C VAL A 28 71.50 -71.24 -104.77
N TRP A 29 70.72 -71.19 -103.68
CA TRP A 29 69.59 -72.10 -103.44
C TRP A 29 68.26 -71.35 -103.49
N GLU A 30 67.86 -70.83 -104.65
CA GLU A 30 66.72 -69.92 -104.87
C GLU A 30 65.46 -70.29 -104.06
N GLU A 31 64.88 -71.48 -104.24
CA GLU A 31 63.71 -71.94 -103.44
C GLU A 31 63.96 -71.93 -101.92
N GLY A 32 65.17 -72.32 -101.50
CA GLY A 32 65.57 -72.36 -100.10
C GLY A 32 65.81 -70.97 -99.51
N PHE A 33 66.28 -70.02 -100.33
CA PHE A 33 66.48 -68.62 -99.97
C PHE A 33 65.14 -67.87 -99.89
N SER A 34 64.18 -68.21 -100.77
CA SER A 34 62.80 -67.73 -100.68
C SER A 34 62.15 -68.12 -99.36
N LEU A 35 62.26 -69.39 -98.97
CA LEU A 35 61.74 -69.87 -97.68
C LEU A 35 62.49 -69.27 -96.48
N PHE A 36 63.78 -68.97 -96.61
CA PHE A 36 64.53 -68.20 -95.62
C PHE A 36 64.01 -66.77 -95.48
N CYS A 37 63.76 -66.07 -96.60
CA CYS A 37 63.18 -64.73 -96.63
C CYS A 37 61.75 -64.70 -96.07
N GLN A 38 60.91 -65.69 -96.39
CA GLN A 38 59.58 -65.84 -95.80
C GLN A 38 59.67 -66.00 -94.27
N GLY A 39 60.58 -66.85 -93.77
CA GLY A 39 60.84 -67.01 -92.34
C GLY A 39 61.32 -65.72 -91.66
N LEU A 40 62.22 -64.98 -92.30
CA LEU A 40 62.68 -63.65 -91.86
C LEU A 40 61.55 -62.62 -91.80
N SER A 41 60.63 -62.62 -92.78
CA SER A 41 59.48 -61.71 -92.83
C SER A 41 58.51 -61.91 -91.66
N ALA A 42 58.38 -63.15 -91.17
CA ALA A 42 57.54 -63.52 -90.05
C ALA A 42 58.23 -63.34 -88.68
N ASN A 43 59.57 -63.39 -88.63
CA ASN A 43 60.33 -63.24 -87.40
C ASN A 43 60.10 -61.86 -86.73
N ARG A 44 60.12 -61.82 -85.39
CA ARG A 44 59.92 -60.60 -84.57
C ARG A 44 60.98 -60.40 -83.48
N SER A 45 62.02 -61.22 -83.42
CA SER A 45 63.09 -61.15 -82.41
C SER A 45 64.45 -60.77 -82.99
N LEU A 46 64.71 -61.12 -84.25
CA LEU A 46 66.00 -60.92 -84.91
C LEU A 46 66.22 -59.44 -85.18
N GLN A 47 67.34 -58.93 -84.67
CA GLN A 47 67.74 -57.51 -84.76
C GLN A 47 68.95 -57.34 -85.68
N ARG A 48 69.85 -58.33 -85.73
CA ARG A 48 71.05 -58.33 -86.59
C ARG A 48 71.12 -59.60 -87.42
N LEU A 49 71.33 -59.45 -88.72
CA LEU A 49 71.51 -60.54 -89.67
C LEU A 49 72.74 -60.28 -90.55
N ASP A 50 73.67 -61.22 -90.58
CA ASP A 50 74.87 -61.16 -91.40
C ASP A 50 74.86 -62.27 -92.46
N LEU A 51 74.89 -61.84 -93.72
CA LEU A 51 74.83 -62.66 -94.94
C LEU A 51 76.04 -62.38 -95.85
N ARG A 52 77.19 -61.96 -95.30
CA ARG A 52 78.42 -61.70 -96.08
C ARG A 52 78.88 -62.92 -96.89
N ASN A 53 79.38 -62.75 -98.12
CA ASN A 53 79.83 -63.85 -99.00
C ASN A 53 78.82 -65.02 -99.15
N ASN A 54 77.53 -64.73 -99.34
CA ASN A 54 76.49 -65.75 -99.55
C ASN A 54 76.08 -65.97 -101.01
N GLN A 55 76.80 -65.37 -101.97
CA GLN A 55 76.48 -65.45 -103.41
C GLN A 55 75.05 -64.99 -103.75
N ILE A 56 74.45 -64.10 -102.93
CA ILE A 56 73.08 -63.58 -103.14
C ILE A 56 73.04 -62.79 -104.45
N ASN A 57 72.21 -63.24 -105.39
CA ASN A 57 71.99 -62.61 -106.69
C ASN A 57 70.96 -61.47 -106.58
N HIS A 58 70.64 -60.85 -107.72
CA HIS A 58 69.69 -59.73 -107.79
C HIS A 58 68.22 -60.12 -107.53
N GLU A 59 67.84 -61.38 -107.74
CA GLU A 59 66.49 -61.89 -107.52
C GLU A 59 66.26 -62.21 -106.03
N GLY A 60 67.18 -62.93 -105.40
CA GLY A 60 67.20 -63.15 -103.95
C GLY A 60 67.28 -61.83 -103.16
N ALA A 61 68.00 -60.82 -103.68
CA ALA A 61 67.95 -59.47 -103.11
C ALA A 61 66.55 -58.83 -103.19
N GLY A 62 65.77 -59.14 -104.22
CA GLY A 62 64.36 -58.77 -104.35
C GLY A 62 63.46 -59.49 -103.35
N GLU A 63 63.66 -60.78 -103.12
CA GLU A 63 62.94 -61.55 -102.09
C GLU A 63 63.26 -61.05 -100.68
N LEU A 64 64.54 -60.73 -100.42
CA LEU A 64 64.98 -60.15 -99.16
C LEU A 64 64.38 -58.76 -98.95
N ALA A 65 64.29 -57.93 -99.98
CA ALA A 65 63.58 -56.65 -99.93
C ALA A 65 62.08 -56.83 -99.63
N ALA A 66 61.42 -57.83 -100.22
CA ALA A 66 60.03 -58.16 -99.91
C ALA A 66 59.86 -58.62 -98.45
N ALA A 67 60.77 -59.43 -97.93
CA ALA A 67 60.77 -59.86 -96.54
C ALA A 67 61.00 -58.71 -95.55
N LEU A 68 61.95 -57.81 -95.84
CA LEU A 68 62.24 -56.62 -95.03
C LEU A 68 61.03 -55.68 -94.94
N LYS A 69 60.21 -55.58 -95.98
CA LYS A 69 58.96 -54.79 -95.96
C LYS A 69 57.95 -55.30 -94.93
N GLY A 70 57.95 -56.61 -94.62
CA GLY A 70 57.07 -57.24 -93.62
C GLY A 70 57.71 -57.47 -92.23
N ASN A 71 59.04 -57.40 -92.13
CA ASN A 71 59.77 -57.52 -90.87
C ASN A 71 59.72 -56.20 -90.06
N SER A 72 59.59 -56.31 -88.73
CA SER A 72 59.52 -55.16 -87.82
C SER A 72 60.46 -55.26 -86.61
N SER A 73 61.52 -56.05 -86.70
CA SER A 73 62.50 -56.27 -85.62
C SER A 73 63.96 -56.04 -86.06
N LEU A 74 64.26 -56.29 -87.33
CA LEU A 74 65.61 -56.17 -87.88
C LEU A 74 66.03 -54.70 -87.93
N GLN A 75 67.25 -54.46 -87.43
CA GLN A 75 67.90 -53.17 -87.26
C GLN A 75 69.23 -53.11 -88.03
N GLU A 76 69.95 -54.22 -88.14
CA GLU A 76 71.22 -54.29 -88.89
C GLU A 76 71.19 -55.49 -89.85
N LEU A 77 71.54 -55.24 -91.11
CA LEU A 77 71.67 -56.26 -92.16
C LEU A 77 73.00 -56.07 -92.88
N ASP A 78 73.83 -57.11 -92.90
CA ASP A 78 75.09 -57.12 -93.63
C ASP A 78 75.00 -58.01 -94.87
N LEU A 79 75.22 -57.43 -96.05
CA LEU A 79 75.19 -58.09 -97.34
C LEU A 79 76.53 -57.94 -98.08
N ARG A 80 77.62 -57.53 -97.41
CA ARG A 80 78.90 -57.25 -98.10
C ARG A 80 79.42 -58.48 -98.86
N TRP A 81 80.00 -58.21 -100.02
CA TRP A 81 80.57 -59.24 -100.92
C TRP A 81 79.52 -60.27 -101.40
N ASN A 82 78.39 -59.80 -101.93
CA ASN A 82 77.41 -60.60 -102.67
C ASN A 82 77.28 -60.05 -104.12
N ASN A 83 76.30 -60.52 -104.90
CA ASN A 83 76.09 -60.12 -106.30
C ASN A 83 74.70 -59.48 -106.51
N VAL A 84 74.32 -58.58 -105.59
CA VAL A 84 73.01 -57.91 -105.53
C VAL A 84 72.72 -57.03 -106.77
N GLY A 85 73.74 -56.33 -107.27
CA GLY A 85 73.67 -55.54 -108.52
C GLY A 85 72.66 -54.38 -108.52
N LEU A 86 72.50 -53.76 -109.69
CA LEU A 86 71.58 -52.62 -109.91
C LEU A 86 70.13 -52.91 -109.50
N LEU A 87 69.59 -54.06 -109.92
CA LEU A 87 68.18 -54.40 -109.71
C LEU A 87 67.88 -54.73 -108.24
N GLY A 88 68.73 -55.56 -107.61
CA GLY A 88 68.61 -55.90 -106.19
C GLY A 88 68.82 -54.68 -105.29
N GLY A 89 69.79 -53.81 -105.61
CA GLY A 89 70.00 -52.54 -104.90
C GLY A 89 68.79 -51.62 -104.96
N ARG A 90 68.13 -51.54 -106.12
CA ARG A 90 66.88 -50.76 -106.28
C ARG A 90 65.70 -51.40 -105.54
N ALA A 91 65.62 -52.73 -105.47
CA ALA A 91 64.61 -53.42 -104.69
C ALA A 91 64.77 -53.14 -103.18
N LEU A 92 65.99 -53.22 -102.66
CA LEU A 92 66.31 -52.87 -101.27
C LEU A 92 65.99 -51.40 -100.97
N LEU A 93 66.40 -50.46 -101.82
CA LEU A 93 66.04 -49.05 -101.68
C LEU A 93 64.51 -48.85 -101.61
N ASN A 94 63.75 -49.53 -102.48
CA ASN A 94 62.29 -49.49 -102.46
C ASN A 94 61.68 -50.07 -101.17
N CYS A 95 62.30 -51.08 -100.53
CA CYS A 95 61.78 -51.61 -99.27
C CYS A 95 62.04 -50.67 -98.08
N LEU A 96 63.14 -49.91 -98.08
CA LEU A 96 63.46 -48.93 -97.01
C LEU A 96 62.45 -47.78 -96.91
N HIS A 97 61.73 -47.46 -97.99
CA HIS A 97 60.62 -46.50 -97.95
C HIS A 97 59.40 -47.03 -97.15
N SER A 98 59.32 -48.35 -96.92
CA SER A 98 58.25 -49.01 -96.18
C SER A 98 58.70 -49.59 -94.84
N ASN A 99 59.89 -50.20 -94.77
CA ASN A 99 60.51 -50.66 -93.53
C ASN A 99 61.00 -49.44 -92.74
N ARG A 100 60.63 -49.39 -91.45
CA ARG A 100 60.95 -48.27 -90.56
C ARG A 100 61.74 -48.68 -89.31
N THR A 101 62.46 -49.80 -89.40
CA THR A 101 63.17 -50.44 -88.26
C THR A 101 64.65 -50.70 -88.56
N LEU A 102 65.01 -50.90 -89.82
CA LEU A 102 66.38 -51.08 -90.25
C LEU A 102 67.14 -49.74 -90.14
N ARG A 103 68.33 -49.78 -89.52
CA ARG A 103 69.23 -48.66 -89.24
C ARG A 103 70.59 -48.79 -89.92
N ARG A 104 71.06 -50.02 -90.17
CA ARG A 104 72.30 -50.30 -90.92
C ARG A 104 72.04 -51.33 -92.03
N LEU A 105 72.47 -51.02 -93.24
CA LEU A 105 72.43 -51.89 -94.40
C LEU A 105 73.77 -51.83 -95.14
N GLU A 106 74.63 -52.84 -94.95
CA GLU A 106 75.98 -52.85 -95.51
C GLU A 106 75.99 -53.51 -96.90
N LEU A 107 76.29 -52.72 -97.94
CA LEU A 107 76.25 -53.16 -99.36
C LEU A 107 77.63 -53.10 -100.07
N ALA A 108 78.73 -52.86 -99.37
CA ALA A 108 80.07 -52.82 -99.99
C ALA A 108 80.40 -54.11 -100.77
N GLY A 109 80.95 -53.97 -101.98
CA GLY A 109 81.34 -55.11 -102.83
C GLY A 109 80.19 -55.87 -103.50
N ASN A 110 79.08 -55.19 -103.85
CA ASN A 110 77.88 -55.79 -104.45
C ASN A 110 77.56 -55.40 -105.91
N ASN A 111 78.45 -54.66 -106.58
CA ASN A 111 78.20 -54.08 -107.91
C ASN A 111 76.92 -53.20 -107.99
N VAL A 112 76.55 -52.56 -106.87
CA VAL A 112 75.47 -51.57 -106.78
C VAL A 112 76.04 -50.19 -107.14
N PRO A 113 75.42 -49.39 -108.04
CA PRO A 113 75.89 -48.05 -108.37
C PRO A 113 75.88 -47.08 -107.20
N SER A 114 76.81 -46.12 -107.21
CA SER A 114 77.01 -45.10 -106.17
C SER A 114 75.75 -44.36 -105.75
N ASP A 115 74.85 -44.12 -106.70
CA ASP A 115 73.71 -43.23 -106.49
C ASP A 115 72.56 -43.95 -105.78
N ILE A 116 72.48 -45.29 -105.94
CA ILE A 116 71.62 -46.15 -105.12
C ILE A 116 72.21 -46.32 -103.73
N LEU A 117 73.53 -46.45 -103.59
CA LEU A 117 74.19 -46.53 -102.28
C LEU A 117 73.92 -45.27 -101.44
N LYS A 118 74.12 -44.07 -102.01
CA LYS A 118 73.77 -42.78 -101.37
C LYS A 118 72.28 -42.67 -100.99
N ALA A 119 71.39 -43.14 -101.86
CA ALA A 119 69.95 -43.13 -101.58
C ALA A 119 69.56 -44.14 -100.48
N VAL A 120 70.26 -45.27 -100.39
CA VAL A 120 70.14 -46.23 -99.28
C VAL A 120 70.64 -45.59 -97.97
N GLU A 121 71.85 -45.02 -97.95
CA GLU A 121 72.42 -44.30 -96.81
C GLU A 121 71.43 -43.24 -96.28
N GLN A 122 70.94 -42.36 -97.15
CA GLN A 122 69.94 -41.35 -96.79
C GLN A 122 68.66 -41.97 -96.20
N ALA A 123 68.17 -43.09 -96.75
CA ALA A 123 66.99 -43.77 -96.19
C ALA A 123 67.26 -44.42 -94.82
N MET A 124 68.51 -44.86 -94.55
CA MET A 124 68.91 -45.34 -93.22
C MET A 124 68.92 -44.18 -92.20
N ASP A 125 69.51 -43.04 -92.57
CA ASP A 125 69.58 -41.84 -91.72
C ASP A 125 68.17 -41.34 -91.33
N HIS A 126 67.26 -41.24 -92.30
CA HIS A 126 65.85 -40.86 -92.03
C HIS A 126 65.16 -41.85 -91.07
N ASN A 127 65.47 -43.15 -91.14
CA ASN A 127 64.93 -44.15 -90.21
C ASN A 127 65.54 -44.03 -88.81
N GLN A 128 66.82 -43.71 -88.71
CA GLN A 128 67.53 -43.47 -87.45
C GLN A 128 67.01 -42.22 -86.74
N ASP A 129 66.89 -41.09 -87.46
CA ASP A 129 66.33 -39.83 -86.94
C ASP A 129 64.89 -40.01 -86.48
N ARG A 130 64.06 -40.69 -87.28
CA ARG A 130 62.67 -41.00 -86.92
C ARG A 130 62.58 -41.81 -85.63
N GLN A 131 63.53 -42.71 -85.35
CA GLN A 131 63.57 -43.42 -84.07
C GLN A 131 64.07 -42.54 -82.92
N SER A 132 65.06 -41.69 -83.14
CA SER A 132 65.54 -40.71 -82.14
C SER A 132 64.39 -39.78 -81.68
N ILE A 133 63.68 -39.19 -82.65
CA ILE A 133 62.51 -38.33 -82.43
C ILE A 133 61.39 -39.09 -81.70
N LEU A 134 61.15 -40.37 -82.00
CA LEU A 134 60.16 -41.17 -81.28
C LEU A 134 60.55 -41.43 -79.81
N ALA A 135 61.83 -41.69 -79.53
CA ALA A 135 62.32 -41.88 -78.16
C ALA A 135 62.24 -40.57 -77.35
N GLU A 136 62.60 -39.44 -77.95
CA GLU A 136 62.48 -38.12 -77.32
C GLU A 136 61.00 -37.79 -77.02
N ASN A 137 60.10 -38.00 -77.98
CA ASN A 137 58.67 -37.77 -77.79
C ASN A 137 58.06 -38.68 -76.70
N GLN A 138 58.50 -39.95 -76.60
CA GLN A 138 58.08 -40.84 -75.51
C GLN A 138 58.55 -40.32 -74.14
N SER A 139 59.81 -39.87 -74.03
CA SER A 139 60.37 -39.26 -72.82
C SER A 139 59.59 -37.99 -72.43
N ARG A 140 59.39 -37.06 -73.38
CA ARG A 140 58.64 -35.81 -73.16
C ARG A 140 57.19 -36.07 -72.77
N THR A 141 56.52 -37.04 -73.40
CA THR A 141 55.16 -37.45 -73.02
C THR A 141 55.10 -38.01 -71.59
N HIS A 142 56.12 -38.78 -71.17
CA HIS A 142 56.20 -39.31 -69.81
C HIS A 142 56.43 -38.22 -68.75
N VAL A 143 57.28 -37.22 -69.05
CA VAL A 143 57.50 -36.05 -68.17
C VAL A 143 56.22 -35.21 -68.06
N LEU A 144 55.63 -34.80 -69.18
CA LEU A 144 54.37 -34.03 -69.19
C LEU A 144 53.23 -34.76 -68.47
N SER A 145 53.16 -36.10 -68.58
CA SER A 145 52.18 -36.90 -67.84
C SER A 145 52.36 -36.83 -66.33
N LYS A 146 53.61 -36.80 -65.83
CA LYS A 146 53.92 -36.62 -64.41
C LYS A 146 53.60 -35.21 -63.92
N GLU A 147 53.95 -34.19 -64.69
CA GLU A 147 53.65 -32.78 -64.38
C GLU A 147 52.13 -32.54 -64.31
N VAL A 148 51.36 -33.08 -65.26
CA VAL A 148 49.89 -33.02 -65.25
C VAL A 148 49.27 -33.74 -64.05
N LEU A 149 49.91 -34.79 -63.51
CA LEU A 149 49.46 -35.44 -62.27
C LEU A 149 49.79 -34.59 -61.04
N SER A 150 51.02 -34.05 -60.91
CA SER A 150 51.39 -33.14 -59.81
C SER A 150 50.48 -31.93 -59.75
N LEU A 151 50.26 -31.25 -60.89
CA LEU A 151 49.38 -30.09 -61.00
C LEU A 151 47.90 -30.41 -60.70
N LYS A 152 47.44 -31.66 -60.91
CA LYS A 152 46.10 -32.11 -60.47
C LYS A 152 46.03 -32.30 -58.97
N GLU A 153 47.05 -32.93 -58.36
CA GLU A 153 47.12 -33.09 -56.92
C GLU A 153 47.25 -31.75 -56.18
N GLU A 154 48.10 -30.85 -56.67
CA GLU A 154 48.29 -29.51 -56.12
C GLU A 154 47.00 -28.70 -56.19
N LYS A 155 46.29 -28.72 -57.33
CA LYS A 155 44.97 -28.07 -57.45
C LYS A 155 43.93 -28.71 -56.54
N ALA A 156 43.92 -30.03 -56.39
CA ALA A 156 43.03 -30.70 -55.44
C ALA A 156 43.30 -30.27 -54.00
N LYS A 157 44.58 -30.18 -53.59
CA LYS A 157 45.00 -29.66 -52.28
C LYS A 157 44.61 -28.18 -52.09
N GLN A 158 44.75 -27.35 -53.13
CA GLN A 158 44.31 -25.95 -53.11
C GLN A 158 42.79 -25.80 -52.97
N PHE A 159 41.99 -26.60 -53.71
CA PHE A 159 40.53 -26.62 -53.57
C PHE A 159 40.10 -27.08 -52.17
N LEU A 160 40.76 -28.11 -51.61
CA LEU A 160 40.47 -28.58 -50.25
C LEU A 160 40.74 -27.46 -49.23
N ASN A 161 41.91 -26.84 -49.27
CA ASN A 161 42.28 -25.74 -48.37
C ASN A 161 41.33 -24.52 -48.49
N LEU A 162 40.85 -24.22 -49.69
CA LEU A 162 39.86 -23.16 -49.91
C LEU A 162 38.50 -23.50 -49.30
N MET A 163 38.04 -24.75 -49.44
CA MET A 163 36.81 -25.24 -48.81
C MET A 163 36.92 -25.20 -47.28
N ASP A 164 38.03 -25.67 -46.73
CA ASP A 164 38.42 -25.59 -45.32
C ASP A 164 38.42 -24.14 -44.78
N THR A 165 38.74 -23.16 -45.63
CA THR A 165 38.71 -21.72 -45.29
C THR A 165 37.30 -21.16 -45.32
N ILE A 166 36.51 -21.51 -46.35
CA ILE A 166 35.11 -21.10 -46.49
C ILE A 166 34.26 -21.63 -45.33
N ASP A 167 34.46 -22.88 -44.91
CA ASP A 167 33.67 -23.48 -43.83
C ASP A 167 34.07 -22.93 -42.45
N ARG A 168 35.36 -22.62 -42.21
CA ARG A 168 35.77 -21.83 -41.03
C ARG A 168 35.10 -20.45 -40.99
N GLN A 169 35.10 -19.72 -42.12
CA GLN A 169 34.42 -18.42 -42.21
C GLN A 169 32.91 -18.53 -41.98
N ARG A 170 32.26 -19.59 -42.48
CA ARG A 170 30.83 -19.87 -42.20
C ARG A 170 30.57 -20.15 -40.73
N GLU A 171 31.44 -20.91 -40.06
CA GLU A 171 31.34 -21.13 -38.61
C GLU A 171 31.53 -19.82 -37.82
N GLU A 172 32.50 -18.98 -38.18
CA GLU A 172 32.73 -17.69 -37.53
C GLU A 172 31.56 -16.73 -37.72
N ILE A 173 31.02 -16.60 -38.93
CA ILE A 173 29.81 -15.82 -39.22
C ILE A 173 28.62 -16.37 -38.43
N THR A 174 28.45 -17.69 -38.35
CA THR A 174 27.37 -18.33 -37.58
C THR A 174 27.53 -18.09 -36.08
N ARG A 175 28.76 -18.14 -35.56
CA ARG A 175 29.09 -17.88 -34.14
C ARG A 175 28.84 -16.41 -33.79
N SER A 176 29.31 -15.48 -34.62
CA SER A 176 29.08 -14.04 -34.48
C SER A 176 27.60 -13.67 -34.57
N SER A 177 26.86 -14.28 -35.50
CA SER A 177 25.41 -14.11 -35.62
C SER A 177 24.66 -14.62 -34.38
N ARG A 178 25.00 -15.82 -33.86
CA ARG A 178 24.45 -16.34 -32.60
C ARG A 178 24.76 -15.44 -31.40
N GLN A 179 25.99 -14.94 -31.28
CA GLN A 179 26.39 -14.00 -30.22
C GLN A 179 25.63 -12.67 -30.31
N SER A 180 25.48 -12.13 -31.53
CA SER A 180 24.73 -10.90 -31.78
C SER A 180 23.25 -11.06 -31.46
N SER A 181 22.65 -12.19 -31.87
CA SER A 181 21.26 -12.55 -31.56
C SER A 181 21.02 -12.69 -30.05
N ALA A 182 21.91 -13.41 -29.34
CA ALA A 182 21.83 -13.55 -27.88
C ALA A 182 21.94 -12.18 -27.17
N ARG A 183 22.84 -11.30 -27.63
CA ARG A 183 22.98 -9.93 -27.10
C ARG A 183 21.74 -9.07 -27.38
N VAL A 184 21.09 -9.23 -28.54
CA VAL A 184 19.81 -8.57 -28.83
C VAL A 184 18.70 -9.08 -27.92
N GLY A 185 18.62 -10.39 -27.66
CA GLY A 185 17.69 -10.98 -26.70
C GLY A 185 17.84 -10.40 -25.29
N GLN A 186 19.07 -10.41 -24.75
CA GLN A 186 19.38 -9.81 -23.45
C GLN A 186 19.01 -8.32 -23.37
N LEU A 187 19.22 -7.56 -24.46
CA LEU A 187 18.82 -6.15 -24.52
C LEU A 187 17.29 -5.98 -24.61
N GLN A 188 16.57 -6.89 -25.24
CA GLN A 188 15.11 -6.90 -25.28
C GLN A 188 14.50 -7.27 -23.93
N GLU A 189 15.07 -8.25 -23.22
CA GLU A 189 14.68 -8.62 -21.85
C GLU A 189 14.88 -7.45 -20.88
N ALA A 190 16.08 -6.86 -20.83
CA ALA A 190 16.37 -5.69 -20.00
C ALA A 190 15.54 -4.45 -20.38
N LEU A 191 15.13 -4.32 -21.64
CA LEU A 191 14.21 -3.28 -22.10
C LEU A 191 12.77 -3.54 -21.62
N ALA A 192 12.31 -4.79 -21.63
CA ALA A 192 10.99 -5.19 -21.12
C ALA A 192 10.89 -5.01 -19.60
N GLU A 193 11.93 -5.40 -18.85
CA GLU A 193 12.04 -5.12 -17.40
C GLU A 193 11.94 -3.62 -17.11
N ARG A 194 12.69 -2.79 -17.85
CA ARG A 194 12.63 -1.33 -17.71
C ARG A 194 11.25 -0.76 -18.01
N HIS A 195 10.54 -1.25 -19.04
CA HIS A 195 9.16 -0.85 -19.30
C HIS A 195 8.21 -1.26 -18.17
N SER A 196 8.38 -2.46 -17.60
CA SER A 196 7.59 -2.92 -16.44
C SER A 196 7.82 -2.02 -15.21
N ILE A 197 9.07 -1.67 -14.92
CA ILE A 197 9.43 -0.74 -13.84
C ILE A 197 8.83 0.65 -14.08
N VAL A 198 8.95 1.20 -15.30
CA VAL A 198 8.37 2.50 -15.67
C VAL A 198 6.83 2.49 -15.53
N ASN A 199 6.16 1.42 -15.94
CA ASN A 199 4.71 1.28 -15.76
C ASN A 199 4.31 1.19 -14.28
N SER A 200 5.08 0.48 -13.45
CA SER A 200 4.87 0.41 -12.00
C SER A 200 5.08 1.78 -11.33
N LEU A 201 6.11 2.53 -11.71
CA LEU A 201 6.38 3.88 -11.23
C LEU A 201 5.28 4.85 -11.67
N LYS A 202 4.79 4.75 -12.91
CA LYS A 202 3.67 5.57 -13.41
C LYS A 202 2.38 5.31 -12.62
N ALA A 203 2.05 4.06 -12.32
CA ALA A 203 0.89 3.72 -11.50
C ALA A 203 1.03 4.26 -10.06
N LYS A 204 2.23 4.19 -9.46
CA LYS A 204 2.51 4.77 -8.14
C LYS A 204 2.41 6.30 -8.15
N LEU A 205 2.89 6.96 -9.21
CA LEU A 205 2.76 8.40 -9.39
C LEU A 205 1.28 8.81 -9.47
N GLN A 206 0.47 8.14 -10.29
CA GLN A 206 -0.97 8.42 -10.39
C GLN A 206 -1.72 8.22 -9.07
N MET A 207 -1.34 7.22 -8.26
CA MET A 207 -1.89 7.05 -6.91
C MET A 207 -1.46 8.17 -5.94
N ALA A 208 -0.21 8.66 -6.04
CA ALA A 208 0.27 9.78 -5.24
C ALA A 208 -0.39 11.12 -5.65
N GLU A 209 -0.56 11.36 -6.95
CA GLU A 209 -1.29 12.51 -7.51
C GLU A 209 -2.75 12.53 -7.04
N ALA A 210 -3.44 11.38 -7.11
CA ALA A 210 -4.81 11.26 -6.61
C ALA A 210 -4.92 11.45 -5.08
N ALA A 211 -3.95 10.94 -4.32
CA ALA A 211 -3.89 11.14 -2.87
C ALA A 211 -3.60 12.61 -2.48
N LEU A 212 -2.75 13.29 -3.26
CA LEU A 212 -2.47 14.73 -3.10
C LEU A 212 -3.73 15.55 -3.38
N ALA A 213 -4.40 15.33 -4.52
CA ALA A 213 -5.64 16.04 -4.87
C ALA A 213 -6.74 15.86 -3.80
N LEU A 214 -6.89 14.64 -3.25
CA LEU A 214 -7.82 14.38 -2.15
C LEU A 214 -7.40 15.09 -0.84
N SER A 215 -6.10 15.29 -0.62
CA SER A 215 -5.59 16.05 0.53
C SER A 215 -5.79 17.55 0.35
N GLU A 216 -5.58 18.07 -0.86
CA GLU A 216 -5.82 19.48 -1.22
C GLU A 216 -7.31 19.82 -1.10
N GLN A 217 -8.19 18.94 -1.58
CA GLN A 217 -9.65 19.09 -1.39
C GLN A 217 -10.01 19.11 0.10
N LYS A 218 -9.50 18.18 0.93
CA LYS A 218 -9.76 18.21 2.38
C LYS A 218 -9.26 19.49 3.06
N VAL A 219 -8.12 20.03 2.62
CA VAL A 219 -7.61 21.33 3.13
C VAL A 219 -8.52 22.49 2.70
N HIS A 220 -9.10 22.43 1.50
CA HIS A 220 -10.09 23.39 1.04
C HIS A 220 -11.39 23.30 1.85
N ASP A 221 -11.97 22.10 1.99
CA ASP A 221 -13.19 21.84 2.77
C ASP A 221 -13.03 22.30 4.24
N LEU A 222 -11.89 21.98 4.87
CA LEU A 222 -11.55 22.45 6.23
C LEU A 222 -11.32 23.97 6.29
N GLY A 223 -10.84 24.58 5.20
CA GLY A 223 -10.71 26.03 5.05
C GLY A 223 -12.07 26.74 5.01
N GLU A 224 -13.03 26.19 4.26
CA GLU A 224 -14.41 26.69 4.24
C GLU A 224 -15.08 26.53 5.62
N LEU A 225 -14.98 25.35 6.24
CA LEU A 225 -15.51 25.10 7.58
C LEU A 225 -14.88 26.00 8.66
N LEU A 226 -13.59 26.31 8.55
CA LEU A 226 -12.94 27.27 9.45
C LEU A 226 -13.42 28.71 9.17
N SER A 227 -13.76 29.03 7.93
CA SER A 227 -14.31 30.35 7.55
C SER A 227 -15.73 30.53 8.09
N THR A 228 -16.61 29.53 7.90
CA THR A 228 -17.98 29.57 8.45
C THR A 228 -17.97 29.57 9.97
N ALA A 229 -17.17 28.74 10.63
CA ALA A 229 -17.04 28.73 12.09
C ALA A 229 -16.52 30.08 12.64
N LYS A 230 -15.59 30.75 11.94
CA LYS A 230 -15.16 32.11 12.30
C LYS A 230 -16.27 33.14 12.12
N GLN A 231 -17.06 33.04 11.07
CA GLN A 231 -18.20 33.95 10.81
C GLN A 231 -19.34 33.74 11.83
N GLU A 232 -19.62 32.50 12.20
CA GLU A 232 -20.54 32.15 13.29
C GLU A 232 -20.02 32.67 14.63
N GLN A 233 -18.74 32.46 14.95
CA GLN A 233 -18.13 33.00 16.17
C GLN A 233 -18.18 34.54 16.20
N ALA A 234 -17.91 35.22 15.08
CA ALA A 234 -17.98 36.67 14.97
C ALA A 234 -19.41 37.20 15.15
N THR A 235 -20.40 36.59 14.49
CA THR A 235 -21.82 36.99 14.64
C THR A 235 -22.39 36.63 16.02
N MET A 236 -21.93 35.56 16.66
CA MET A 236 -22.27 35.25 18.05
C MET A 236 -21.62 36.24 19.04
N ALA A 237 -20.37 36.65 18.80
CA ALA A 237 -19.73 37.70 19.59
C ALA A 237 -20.42 39.07 19.40
N GLU A 238 -20.86 39.39 18.18
CA GLU A 238 -21.63 40.61 17.89
C GLU A 238 -23.01 40.60 18.57
N ARG A 239 -23.70 39.44 18.58
CA ARG A 239 -24.93 39.24 19.37
C ARG A 239 -24.68 39.44 20.86
N GLN A 240 -23.70 38.74 21.44
CA GLN A 240 -23.34 38.87 22.86
C GLN A 240 -22.95 40.31 23.22
N ALA A 241 -22.28 41.05 22.34
CA ALA A 241 -21.96 42.46 22.55
C ALA A 241 -23.22 43.34 22.55
N LYS A 242 -24.17 43.10 21.62
CA LYS A 242 -25.47 43.80 21.58
C LYS A 242 -26.33 43.47 22.79
N ASP A 243 -26.43 42.20 23.17
CA ASP A 243 -27.18 41.73 24.34
C ASP A 243 -26.61 42.34 25.63
N LEU A 244 -25.28 42.35 25.79
CA LEU A 244 -24.61 42.98 26.93
C LEU A 244 -24.80 44.50 26.94
N GLN A 245 -24.80 45.15 25.78
CA GLN A 245 -25.04 46.59 25.68
C GLN A 245 -26.51 46.95 25.95
N GLN A 246 -27.47 46.12 25.52
CA GLN A 246 -28.88 46.25 25.89
C GLN A 246 -29.07 46.02 27.40
N GLN A 247 -28.46 45.00 27.98
CA GLN A 247 -28.49 44.76 29.44
C GLN A 247 -27.90 45.95 30.22
N LYS A 248 -26.82 46.57 29.73
CA LYS A 248 -26.26 47.80 30.32
C LYS A 248 -27.21 48.99 30.19
N GLN A 249 -27.87 49.15 29.04
CA GLN A 249 -28.87 50.22 28.84
C GLN A 249 -30.07 50.02 29.77
N GLU A 250 -30.63 48.81 29.82
CA GLU A 250 -31.72 48.47 30.74
C GLU A 250 -31.31 48.63 32.21
N ALA A 251 -30.07 48.30 32.58
CA ALA A 251 -29.55 48.53 33.92
C ALA A 251 -29.46 50.04 34.24
N ALA A 252 -28.95 50.85 33.31
CA ALA A 252 -28.87 52.31 33.46
C ALA A 252 -30.26 52.96 33.51
N ASP A 253 -31.24 52.48 32.73
CA ASP A 253 -32.61 52.97 32.74
C ASP A 253 -33.33 52.59 34.05
N ARG A 254 -33.08 51.38 34.58
CA ARG A 254 -33.54 50.95 35.91
C ARG A 254 -32.88 51.76 37.02
N GLU A 255 -31.58 52.04 36.95
CA GLU A 255 -30.85 52.87 37.90
C GLU A 255 -31.35 54.31 37.86
N MET A 256 -31.55 54.91 36.68
CA MET A 256 -32.12 56.24 36.52
C MET A 256 -33.55 56.31 37.08
N LYS A 257 -34.36 55.26 36.93
CA LYS A 257 -35.67 55.16 37.57
C LYS A 257 -35.54 55.11 39.09
N LEU A 258 -34.69 54.24 39.64
CA LEU A 258 -34.45 54.13 41.08
C LEU A 258 -33.94 55.45 41.68
N LEU A 259 -33.10 56.20 40.96
CA LEU A 259 -32.64 57.53 41.37
C LEU A 259 -33.78 58.57 41.41
N ARG A 260 -34.73 58.52 40.45
CA ARG A 260 -35.94 59.37 40.48
C ARG A 260 -36.86 58.98 41.64
N ASP A 261 -37.11 57.69 41.82
CA ASP A 261 -37.95 57.16 42.90
C ASP A 261 -37.33 57.49 44.28
N LEU A 262 -36.00 57.42 44.41
CA LEU A 262 -35.24 57.84 45.60
C LEU A 262 -35.31 59.37 45.82
N SER A 263 -35.22 60.17 44.76
CA SER A 263 -35.37 61.64 44.86
C SER A 263 -36.75 62.02 45.37
N ALA A 264 -37.81 61.44 44.79
CA ALA A 264 -39.19 61.65 45.25
C ALA A 264 -39.41 61.16 46.69
N ALA A 265 -38.78 60.05 47.08
CA ALA A 265 -38.80 59.57 48.46
C ALA A 265 -38.04 60.50 49.42
N ASN A 266 -36.95 61.13 48.99
CA ASN A 266 -36.18 62.11 49.77
C ASN A 266 -36.95 63.43 49.93
N GLU A 267 -37.57 63.95 48.88
CA GLU A 267 -38.47 65.12 48.95
C GLU A 267 -39.64 64.85 49.91
N LYS A 268 -40.25 63.66 49.82
CA LYS A 268 -41.33 63.25 50.73
C LYS A 268 -40.85 63.09 52.18
N ASN A 269 -39.65 62.57 52.41
CA ASN A 269 -39.04 62.51 53.74
C ASN A 269 -38.70 63.90 54.28
N LEU A 270 -38.28 64.85 53.44
CA LEU A 270 -38.03 66.23 53.84
C LEU A 270 -39.33 66.94 54.23
N LEU A 271 -40.41 66.75 53.45
CA LEU A 271 -41.75 67.22 53.80
C LEU A 271 -42.26 66.63 55.12
N LEU A 272 -42.10 65.32 55.32
CA LEU A 272 -42.48 64.65 56.57
C LEU A 272 -41.64 65.13 57.77
N ARG A 273 -40.33 65.35 57.60
CA ARG A 273 -39.49 65.96 58.64
C ARG A 273 -39.95 67.37 58.99
N ASN A 274 -40.22 68.21 58.01
CA ASN A 274 -40.74 69.56 58.25
C ASN A 274 -42.09 69.54 59.00
N GLN A 275 -42.96 68.56 58.72
CA GLN A 275 -44.20 68.35 59.47
C GLN A 275 -43.96 67.86 60.91
N VAL A 276 -42.99 66.96 61.13
CA VAL A 276 -42.59 66.53 62.48
C VAL A 276 -42.00 67.70 63.27
N ASP A 277 -41.08 68.48 62.70
CA ASP A 277 -40.52 69.69 63.30
C ASP A 277 -41.61 70.69 63.70
N GLU A 278 -42.64 70.87 62.87
CA GLU A 278 -43.76 71.76 63.17
C GLU A 278 -44.66 71.21 64.29
N LEU A 279 -44.91 69.90 64.29
CA LEU A 279 -45.64 69.22 65.37
C LEU A 279 -44.88 69.23 66.70
N GLU A 280 -43.55 69.07 66.69
CA GLU A 280 -42.71 69.20 67.89
C GLU A 280 -42.71 70.63 68.45
N ARG A 281 -42.68 71.65 67.58
CA ARG A 281 -42.81 73.06 68.00
C ARG A 281 -44.18 73.34 68.63
N ARG A 282 -45.26 72.81 68.03
CA ARG A 282 -46.62 72.88 68.60
C ARG A 282 -46.71 72.14 69.95
N GLY A 283 -46.08 70.96 70.05
CA GLY A 283 -46.00 70.16 71.27
C GLY A 283 -45.28 70.87 72.40
N LYS A 284 -44.12 71.49 72.13
CA LYS A 284 -43.40 72.32 73.12
C LYS A 284 -44.24 73.50 73.59
N ALA A 285 -44.86 74.25 72.67
CA ALA A 285 -45.72 75.38 73.04
C ALA A 285 -46.90 74.96 73.93
N GLN A 286 -47.52 73.79 73.70
CA GLN A 286 -48.55 73.23 74.57
C GLN A 286 -47.99 72.75 75.92
N GLN A 287 -46.77 72.21 75.94
CA GLN A 287 -46.09 71.77 77.16
C GLN A 287 -45.70 72.96 78.07
N ASP A 288 -45.27 74.07 77.48
CA ASP A 288 -44.96 75.32 78.20
C ASP A 288 -46.24 75.96 78.78
N GLN A 289 -47.34 75.98 78.02
CA GLN A 289 -48.66 76.40 78.52
C GLN A 289 -49.15 75.53 79.70
N LEU A 290 -48.97 74.21 79.61
CA LEU A 290 -49.27 73.28 80.70
C LEU A 290 -48.36 73.46 81.93
N PHE A 291 -47.13 73.96 81.75
CA PHE A 291 -46.23 74.29 82.86
C PHE A 291 -46.71 75.55 83.58
N GLN A 292 -47.03 76.61 82.83
CA GLN A 292 -47.55 77.87 83.37
C GLN A 292 -48.85 77.66 84.17
N LEU A 293 -49.83 76.95 83.60
CA LEU A 293 -51.08 76.60 84.30
C LEU A 293 -50.87 75.79 85.59
N LYS A 294 -49.82 74.97 85.68
CA LYS A 294 -49.45 74.27 86.93
C LYS A 294 -48.81 75.18 87.97
N GLN A 295 -48.08 76.21 87.53
CA GLN A 295 -47.47 77.20 88.42
C GLN A 295 -48.53 78.13 89.04
N ASP A 296 -49.53 78.52 88.27
CA ASP A 296 -50.68 79.30 88.76
C ASP A 296 -51.56 78.47 89.72
N LEU A 297 -51.77 77.18 89.42
CA LEU A 297 -52.52 76.27 90.30
C LEU A 297 -51.79 76.01 91.63
N THR A 298 -50.46 75.94 91.64
CA THR A 298 -49.69 75.68 92.87
C THR A 298 -49.56 76.92 93.76
N THR A 299 -49.43 78.12 93.17
CA THR A 299 -49.42 79.39 93.92
C THR A 299 -50.79 79.68 94.57
N THR A 300 -51.90 79.49 93.84
CA THR A 300 -53.25 79.66 94.39
C THR A 300 -53.57 78.67 95.52
N VAL A 301 -53.14 77.40 95.42
CA VAL A 301 -53.27 76.40 96.49
C VAL A 301 -52.44 76.77 97.74
N ALA A 302 -51.27 77.38 97.57
CA ALA A 302 -50.45 77.83 98.70
C ALA A 302 -51.10 79.00 99.47
N ASP A 303 -51.63 80.00 98.75
CA ASP A 303 -52.24 81.18 99.36
C ASP A 303 -53.54 80.84 100.13
N LEU A 304 -54.35 79.91 99.61
CA LEU A 304 -55.52 79.38 100.32
C LEU A 304 -55.15 78.65 101.62
N ARG A 305 -54.03 77.90 101.64
CA ARG A 305 -53.55 77.21 102.85
C ARG A 305 -53.08 78.19 103.92
N LEU A 306 -52.37 79.25 103.54
CA LEU A 306 -51.87 80.26 104.48
C LEU A 306 -53.03 80.96 105.22
N ARG A 307 -54.10 81.30 104.50
CA ARG A 307 -55.31 81.92 105.07
C ARG A 307 -56.05 81.02 106.06
N ALA A 308 -56.00 79.70 105.89
CA ALA A 308 -56.61 78.75 106.81
C ALA A 308 -55.87 78.71 108.16
N VAL A 309 -54.53 78.57 108.15
CA VAL A 309 -53.71 78.55 109.38
C VAL A 309 -53.88 79.83 110.20
N GLN A 310 -53.91 80.99 109.53
CA GLN A 310 -54.13 82.30 110.18
C GLN A 310 -55.52 82.46 110.81
N ALA A 311 -56.49 81.61 110.50
CA ALA A 311 -57.79 81.58 111.17
C ALA A 311 -57.78 80.68 112.42
N GLU A 312 -57.09 79.54 112.37
CA GLU A 312 -56.97 78.61 113.49
C GLU A 312 -56.19 79.21 114.68
N GLU A 313 -55.06 79.88 114.41
CA GLU A 313 -54.23 80.51 115.46
C GLU A 313 -54.98 81.59 116.26
N ARG A 314 -55.85 82.37 115.60
CA ARG A 314 -56.69 83.40 116.26
C ARG A 314 -57.68 82.76 117.23
N LEU A 315 -58.31 81.68 116.81
CA LEU A 315 -59.36 80.99 117.56
C LEU A 315 -58.80 80.23 118.78
N ASP A 316 -57.52 79.87 118.77
CA ASP A 316 -56.85 79.26 119.92
C ASP A 316 -56.27 80.28 120.92
N MET A 317 -55.91 81.48 120.45
CA MET A 317 -55.49 82.60 121.30
C MET A 317 -56.60 83.12 122.23
N GLU A 318 -57.85 83.16 121.77
CA GLU A 318 -58.98 83.61 122.60
C GLU A 318 -59.33 82.61 123.72
N LYS A 319 -59.34 81.29 123.42
CA LYS A 319 -59.58 80.23 124.41
C LYS A 319 -58.62 80.30 125.59
N ARG A 320 -57.34 80.58 125.35
CA ARG A 320 -56.30 80.63 126.38
C ARG A 320 -56.53 81.79 127.35
N ARG A 321 -56.98 82.96 126.86
CA ARG A 321 -57.31 84.13 127.68
C ARG A 321 -58.50 83.88 128.61
N PHE A 322 -59.57 83.28 128.10
CA PHE A 322 -60.75 82.99 128.92
C PHE A 322 -60.48 81.98 130.05
N LYS A 323 -59.57 81.02 129.83
CA LYS A 323 -59.21 80.05 130.87
C LYS A 323 -58.44 80.72 132.02
N GLN A 324 -57.42 81.52 131.69
CA GLN A 324 -56.53 82.11 132.69
C GLN A 324 -57.25 83.10 133.64
N GLY A 325 -58.28 83.80 133.15
CA GLY A 325 -59.08 84.72 133.97
C GLY A 325 -60.06 84.07 134.96
N LEU A 326 -60.23 82.74 134.93
CA LEU A 326 -61.02 82.00 135.93
C LEU A 326 -60.17 81.57 137.13
N ASP A 327 -59.01 80.98 136.85
CA ASP A 327 -58.10 80.40 137.86
C ASP A 327 -57.63 81.47 138.90
N ASP A 328 -57.42 82.72 138.46
CA ASP A 328 -57.01 83.84 139.32
C ASP A 328 -58.10 84.25 140.34
N VAL A 329 -59.39 84.05 140.03
CA VAL A 329 -60.51 84.46 140.90
C VAL A 329 -60.72 83.47 142.05
N GLU A 330 -60.57 82.17 141.81
CA GLU A 330 -60.63 81.15 142.87
C GLU A 330 -59.42 81.26 143.82
N SER A 331 -58.23 81.55 143.28
CA SER A 331 -56.99 81.71 144.07
C SER A 331 -57.05 82.84 145.10
N LEU A 332 -57.85 83.88 144.87
CA LEU A 332 -58.01 85.00 145.82
C LEU A 332 -58.98 84.66 146.96
N ARG A 333 -60.14 84.06 146.65
CA ARG A 333 -61.15 83.74 147.68
C ARG A 333 -60.68 82.72 148.71
N GLN A 334 -59.86 81.74 148.32
CA GLN A 334 -59.34 80.76 149.27
C GLN A 334 -58.50 81.42 150.38
N LYS A 335 -57.71 82.45 150.04
CA LYS A 335 -56.80 83.13 150.97
C LYS A 335 -57.54 84.02 151.99
N GLU A 336 -58.71 84.54 151.65
CA GLU A 336 -59.53 85.33 152.59
C GLU A 336 -60.18 84.44 153.66
N VAL A 337 -60.60 83.21 153.29
CA VAL A 337 -61.20 82.23 154.22
C VAL A 337 -60.18 81.76 155.25
N ASP A 338 -58.97 81.38 154.81
CA ASP A 338 -57.92 80.81 155.68
C ASP A 338 -57.41 81.82 156.74
N HIS A 339 -57.54 83.13 156.49
CA HIS A 339 -57.17 84.16 157.46
C HIS A 339 -58.25 84.36 158.55
N MET A 340 -59.51 84.06 158.24
CA MET A 340 -60.63 84.19 159.17
C MET A 340 -60.67 83.05 160.20
N THR A 341 -60.26 81.83 159.81
CA THR A 341 -60.12 80.68 160.72
C THR A 341 -59.07 80.93 161.79
N GLN A 342 -57.86 81.36 161.41
CA GLN A 342 -56.74 81.55 162.36
C GLN A 342 -57.03 82.60 163.44
N HIS A 343 -57.87 83.61 163.17
CA HIS A 343 -58.27 84.59 164.18
C HIS A 343 -59.35 84.04 165.15
N MET A 344 -60.20 83.11 164.73
CA MET A 344 -61.17 82.47 165.63
C MET A 344 -60.54 81.32 166.43
N GLU A 345 -59.48 80.68 165.93
CA GLU A 345 -58.65 79.73 166.68
C GLU A 345 -57.80 80.41 167.78
N ALA A 346 -57.70 81.74 167.80
CA ALA A 346 -57.24 82.48 168.98
C ALA A 346 -58.33 82.57 170.08
N SER A 347 -59.61 82.54 169.71
CA SER A 347 -60.76 82.54 170.64
C SER A 347 -60.87 81.21 171.40
N GLU A 348 -60.38 80.12 170.78
CA GLU A 348 -59.42 79.17 171.39
C GLU A 348 -59.50 79.12 172.92
N ARG A 349 -58.72 80.03 173.53
CA ARG A 349 -58.27 79.97 174.93
C ARG A 349 -59.40 80.05 175.97
N SER A 350 -60.53 80.68 175.63
CA SER A 350 -61.39 81.35 176.64
C SER A 350 -62.73 80.69 176.93
N MET A 351 -63.28 79.86 176.04
CA MET A 351 -64.57 79.16 176.27
C MET A 351 -64.38 77.68 176.61
N GLN A 352 -63.33 77.40 177.37
CA GLN A 352 -62.81 76.06 177.70
C GLN A 352 -63.69 75.24 178.69
N GLU A 353 -64.95 75.63 178.92
CA GLU A 353 -65.81 75.07 179.98
C GLU A 353 -67.18 74.51 179.53
N ARG A 354 -67.60 74.63 178.26
CA ARG A 354 -69.04 74.49 177.93
C ARG A 354 -69.44 73.50 176.81
N MET A 355 -69.24 72.20 177.11
CA MET A 355 -69.74 70.99 176.39
C MET A 355 -68.97 70.68 175.08
N GLN A 356 -68.42 69.49 174.78
CA GLN A 356 -68.84 68.07 174.92
C GLN A 356 -70.08 67.65 174.09
N ARG A 357 -69.88 66.98 172.93
CA ARG A 357 -70.45 65.62 172.54
C ARG A 357 -70.47 65.27 171.01
N LEU A 358 -69.90 64.08 170.66
CA LEU A 358 -70.36 63.02 169.69
C LEU A 358 -70.21 63.08 168.11
N GLU A 359 -69.26 62.29 167.54
CA GLU A 359 -69.33 61.04 166.67
C GLU A 359 -70.15 60.83 165.31
N ALA A 360 -69.43 60.77 164.13
CA ALA A 360 -69.23 59.75 163.00
C ALA A 360 -70.28 58.92 162.08
N VAL A 361 -69.89 58.49 160.79
CA VAL A 361 -70.13 57.16 159.97
C VAL A 361 -70.91 56.97 158.51
N ARG A 362 -70.27 56.55 157.30
CA ARG A 362 -70.54 55.61 156.02
C ARG A 362 -71.41 55.70 154.60
N ILE A 363 -70.89 55.15 153.39
CA ILE A 363 -71.42 54.41 152.07
C ILE A 363 -71.98 55.11 150.69
N GLY A 364 -72.18 54.70 149.34
CA GLY A 364 -72.12 53.57 148.22
C GLY A 364 -72.68 54.01 146.73
N LEU A 365 -72.93 53.43 145.45
CA LEU A 365 -72.78 52.27 144.37
C LEU A 365 -73.41 52.67 142.89
N GLU A 366 -73.57 52.12 141.59
CA GLU A 366 -73.21 51.07 140.46
C GLU A 366 -73.78 51.47 138.95
N GLU A 367 -73.92 50.89 137.66
CA GLU A 367 -73.96 49.58 136.80
C GLU A 367 -73.71 49.55 135.13
N LEU A 368 -74.51 48.95 134.13
CA LEU A 368 -74.10 48.36 132.71
C LEU A 368 -75.04 48.28 131.33
N ARG A 369 -74.58 47.88 130.03
CA ARG A 369 -75.23 47.25 128.68
C ARG A 369 -74.87 47.85 127.19
N LEU A 370 -75.09 47.46 125.83
CA LEU A 370 -75.52 46.40 124.74
C LEU A 370 -75.11 46.79 123.17
N LEU A 371 -75.37 46.33 121.85
CA LEU A 371 -76.18 45.41 120.88
C LEU A 371 -75.63 45.05 119.34
N ARG A 372 -76.37 44.81 118.14
CA ARG A 372 -75.94 44.14 116.76
C ARG A 372 -76.68 44.35 115.28
N PRO A 373 -76.22 43.82 114.03
CA PRO A 373 -76.66 44.05 112.53
C PRO A 373 -76.87 42.88 111.37
N VAL A 374 -77.02 43.10 109.98
CA VAL A 374 -77.53 42.19 108.77
C VAL A 374 -77.02 42.31 107.20
N LEU A 375 -77.55 41.63 106.08
CA LEU A 375 -77.00 41.38 104.60
C LEU A 375 -77.95 41.12 103.25
N PRO A 376 -77.48 40.94 101.92
CA PRO A 376 -78.21 40.94 100.51
C PRO A 376 -77.90 39.92 99.24
N GLY A 377 -78.42 40.07 97.93
CA GLY A 377 -78.28 39.22 96.59
C GLY A 377 -78.79 39.87 95.17
N ALA A 378 -78.95 39.43 93.82
CA ALA A 378 -78.84 38.33 92.70
C ALA A 378 -78.99 38.92 91.16
N ALA A 379 -79.17 38.43 89.84
CA ALA A 379 -79.32 37.27 88.79
C ALA A 379 -79.36 37.81 87.23
N GLU A 380 -79.57 37.30 85.93
CA GLU A 380 -79.64 36.12 84.88
C GLU A 380 -79.87 36.62 83.32
N LEU A 381 -80.04 36.06 82.03
CA LEU A 381 -80.08 34.80 81.08
C LEU A 381 -79.91 35.14 79.47
N TRP A 382 -80.19 34.53 78.23
CA TRP A 382 -80.98 33.43 77.42
C TRP A 382 -80.45 32.99 75.91
N LEU A 383 -81.23 32.50 74.83
CA LEU A 383 -80.79 31.74 73.53
C LEU A 383 -81.59 31.72 72.08
N LEU A 384 -81.53 30.69 71.12
CA LEU A 384 -81.74 30.68 69.55
C LEU A 384 -82.32 29.40 68.71
N LEU A 385 -82.68 29.41 67.34
CA LEU A 385 -83.07 28.23 66.37
C LEU A 385 -83.22 28.40 64.73
N ALA A 386 -83.67 27.39 63.85
CA ALA A 386 -83.66 27.32 62.28
C ALA A 386 -84.65 26.36 61.37
N GLY A 387 -84.57 26.17 59.98
CA GLY A 387 -85.57 25.44 59.02
C GLY A 387 -85.19 24.81 57.57
N THR A 388 -86.07 24.05 56.78
CA THR A 388 -85.71 23.06 55.64
C THR A 388 -86.71 22.63 54.46
N MET A 389 -86.28 21.74 53.50
CA MET A 389 -86.98 20.73 52.55
C MET A 389 -87.22 21.02 51.00
N ARG A 390 -87.54 20.10 50.02
CA ARG A 390 -87.26 18.63 49.62
C ARG A 390 -88.17 18.07 48.44
N LEU A 391 -87.72 17.40 47.31
CA LEU A 391 -88.46 16.33 46.47
C LEU A 391 -87.78 15.69 45.18
N LEU A 392 -88.38 14.61 44.59
CA LEU A 392 -88.02 13.58 43.53
C LEU A 392 -87.63 14.02 42.06
N HIS A 393 -87.30 13.18 41.04
CA HIS A 393 -86.53 11.90 40.84
C HIS A 393 -86.71 11.30 39.40
N LEU A 394 -85.64 11.18 38.57
CA LEU A 394 -85.41 10.19 37.45
C LEU A 394 -84.30 10.64 36.45
N ARG A 395 -83.05 10.11 36.53
CA ARG A 395 -82.03 10.33 35.45
C ARG A 395 -80.75 9.43 35.48
N GLN A 396 -80.82 8.11 35.70
CA GLN A 396 -79.58 7.32 35.94
C GLN A 396 -79.43 5.92 35.32
N GLU A 397 -80.00 5.66 34.15
CA GLU A 397 -79.75 4.43 33.34
C GLU A 397 -78.80 4.69 32.14
N LEU A 398 -77.72 5.48 32.34
CA LEU A 398 -76.75 5.81 31.29
C LEU A 398 -75.27 5.64 31.69
N SER A 399 -75.00 5.14 32.90
CA SER A 399 -73.64 5.06 33.45
C SER A 399 -72.98 3.68 33.30
N ARG A 400 -73.75 2.59 33.14
CA ARG A 400 -73.20 1.22 33.13
C ARG A 400 -72.67 0.75 31.77
N VAL A 401 -73.36 1.05 30.67
CA VAL A 401 -72.96 0.56 29.33
C VAL A 401 -71.65 1.19 28.83
N LYS A 402 -71.35 2.45 29.19
CA LYS A 402 -70.11 3.13 28.78
C LYS A 402 -68.84 2.61 29.46
N ALA A 403 -68.94 1.89 30.57
CA ALA A 403 -67.78 1.40 31.30
C ALA A 403 -67.19 0.10 30.70
N ALA A 404 -68.04 -0.85 30.31
CA ALA A 404 -67.60 -2.15 29.80
C ALA A 404 -66.82 -2.05 28.48
N ALA A 405 -67.36 -1.32 27.49
CA ALA A 405 -66.79 -1.21 26.15
C ALA A 405 -65.41 -0.51 26.08
N LEU A 406 -64.97 0.16 27.14
CA LEU A 406 -63.62 0.73 27.23
C LEU A 406 -62.58 -0.27 27.80
N VAL A 407 -63.01 -1.22 28.62
CA VAL A 407 -62.11 -2.22 29.23
C VAL A 407 -61.74 -3.31 28.23
N GLU A 408 -62.72 -3.89 27.53
CA GLU A 408 -62.48 -4.92 26.51
C GLU A 408 -61.59 -4.37 25.37
N ARG A 409 -61.80 -3.11 24.98
CA ARG A 409 -60.96 -2.44 23.97
C ARG A 409 -59.50 -2.30 24.44
N GLY A 410 -59.26 -1.94 25.70
CA GLY A 410 -57.90 -1.85 26.25
C GLY A 410 -57.18 -3.19 26.27
N GLN A 411 -57.89 -4.27 26.61
CA GLN A 411 -57.34 -5.63 26.60
C GLN A 411 -56.99 -6.09 25.17
N ALA A 412 -57.87 -5.85 24.20
CA ALA A 412 -57.60 -6.15 22.79
C ALA A 412 -56.41 -5.33 22.21
N GLU A 413 -56.25 -4.07 22.61
CA GLU A 413 -55.10 -3.26 22.19
C GLU A 413 -53.78 -3.75 22.81
N GLU A 414 -53.76 -4.22 24.06
CA GLU A 414 -52.57 -4.87 24.65
C GLU A 414 -52.21 -6.20 23.98
N GLU A 415 -53.18 -7.09 23.75
CA GLU A 415 -52.91 -8.39 23.10
C GLU A 415 -52.36 -8.21 21.69
N LEU A 416 -52.88 -7.24 20.93
CA LEU A 416 -52.38 -6.90 19.60
C LEU A 416 -50.93 -6.38 19.64
N ILE A 417 -50.55 -5.62 20.68
CA ILE A 417 -49.16 -5.16 20.87
C ILE A 417 -48.25 -6.34 21.22
N ARG A 418 -48.66 -7.23 22.14
CA ARG A 418 -47.90 -8.43 22.52
C ARG A 418 -47.68 -9.33 21.31
N ALA A 419 -48.73 -9.66 20.56
CA ALA A 419 -48.64 -10.48 19.35
C ALA A 419 -47.71 -9.86 18.29
N ARG A 420 -47.76 -8.53 18.08
CA ARG A 420 -46.84 -7.81 17.17
C ARG A 420 -45.39 -7.84 17.65
N SER A 421 -45.15 -7.76 18.95
CA SER A 421 -43.79 -7.85 19.51
C SER A 421 -43.19 -9.25 19.36
N GLN A 422 -44.01 -10.29 19.59
CA GLN A 422 -43.60 -11.69 19.46
C GLN A 422 -43.36 -12.09 18.00
N ALA A 423 -44.23 -11.67 17.07
CA ALA A 423 -44.03 -11.90 15.64
C ALA A 423 -42.73 -11.27 15.11
N ARG A 424 -42.38 -10.06 15.58
CA ARG A 424 -41.10 -9.40 15.25
C ARG A 424 -39.88 -10.16 15.79
N LEU A 425 -39.99 -10.70 17.01
CA LEU A 425 -38.90 -11.49 17.61
C LEU A 425 -38.68 -12.79 16.84
N GLU A 426 -39.75 -13.48 16.45
CA GLU A 426 -39.65 -14.67 15.58
C GLU A 426 -39.11 -14.35 14.19
N GLU A 427 -39.51 -13.23 13.59
CA GLU A 427 -38.99 -12.77 12.29
C GLU A 427 -37.50 -12.46 12.37
N GLN A 428 -37.05 -11.78 13.42
CA GLN A 428 -35.63 -11.49 13.67
C GLN A 428 -34.81 -12.78 13.89
N GLN A 429 -35.29 -13.72 14.71
CA GLN A 429 -34.62 -15.01 14.92
C GLN A 429 -34.54 -15.86 13.63
N ARG A 430 -35.56 -15.78 12.76
CA ARG A 430 -35.53 -16.44 11.44
C ARG A 430 -34.53 -15.78 10.49
N LEU A 431 -34.37 -14.45 10.54
CA LEU A 431 -33.34 -13.73 9.78
C LEU A 431 -31.94 -14.12 10.24
N GLU A 432 -31.66 -14.05 11.55
CA GLU A 432 -30.37 -14.44 12.14
C GLU A 432 -29.98 -15.89 11.77
N HIS A 433 -30.93 -16.83 11.84
CA HIS A 433 -30.71 -18.22 11.40
C HIS A 433 -30.46 -18.37 9.89
N LEU A 434 -31.12 -17.56 9.05
CA LEU A 434 -30.90 -17.57 7.60
C LEU A 434 -29.53 -16.95 7.24
N GLU A 435 -29.08 -15.92 7.94
CA GLU A 435 -27.74 -15.33 7.76
C GLU A 435 -26.63 -16.30 8.17
N GLU A 436 -26.77 -16.99 9.30
CA GLU A 436 -25.82 -18.04 9.73
C GLU A 436 -25.76 -19.19 8.70
N LYS A 437 -26.93 -19.63 8.21
CA LYS A 437 -27.01 -20.67 7.17
C LYS A 437 -26.40 -20.22 5.84
N LEU A 438 -26.58 -18.95 5.46
CA LEU A 438 -25.93 -18.36 4.28
C LEU A 438 -24.41 -18.32 4.43
N ARG A 439 -23.92 -17.95 5.61
CA ARG A 439 -22.48 -17.92 5.95
C ARG A 439 -21.83 -19.31 5.87
N LEU A 440 -22.48 -20.34 6.40
CA LEU A 440 -22.01 -21.73 6.30
C LEU A 440 -22.01 -22.23 4.84
N MET A 441 -23.03 -21.87 4.05
CA MET A 441 -23.08 -22.19 2.62
C MET A 441 -21.98 -21.48 1.80
N MET A 442 -21.65 -20.23 2.16
CA MET A 442 -20.55 -19.47 1.54
C MET A 442 -19.20 -20.14 1.84
N GLN A 443 -18.92 -20.47 3.11
CA GLN A 443 -17.68 -21.16 3.48
C GLN A 443 -17.56 -22.53 2.78
N SER A 444 -18.63 -23.33 2.77
CA SER A 444 -18.65 -24.62 2.07
C SER A 444 -18.37 -24.48 0.56
N ARG A 445 -18.91 -23.44 -0.07
CA ARG A 445 -18.61 -23.11 -1.48
C ARG A 445 -17.15 -22.73 -1.69
N GLU A 446 -16.57 -21.94 -0.80
CA GLU A 446 -15.16 -21.50 -0.88
C GLU A 446 -14.19 -22.67 -0.65
N GLU A 447 -14.47 -23.56 0.31
CA GLU A 447 -13.72 -24.81 0.49
C GLU A 447 -13.80 -25.72 -0.74
N ALA A 448 -14.99 -25.87 -1.34
CA ALA A 448 -15.17 -26.64 -2.57
C ALA A 448 -14.43 -26.03 -3.78
N GLN A 449 -14.42 -24.70 -3.90
CA GLN A 449 -13.66 -23.99 -4.93
C GLN A 449 -12.14 -24.15 -4.71
N GLY A 450 -11.66 -24.06 -3.48
CA GLY A 450 -10.27 -24.31 -3.11
C GLY A 450 -9.81 -25.73 -3.48
N ARG A 451 -10.60 -26.75 -3.12
CA ARG A 451 -10.33 -28.15 -3.50
C ARG A 451 -10.33 -28.35 -5.02
N CYS A 452 -11.25 -27.70 -5.75
CA CYS A 452 -11.27 -27.75 -7.22
C CYS A 452 -10.03 -27.11 -7.86
N LEU A 453 -9.54 -25.99 -7.31
CA LEU A 453 -8.32 -25.33 -7.77
C LEU A 453 -7.07 -26.20 -7.50
N GLN A 454 -6.95 -26.77 -6.31
CA GLN A 454 -5.87 -27.72 -5.97
C GLN A 454 -5.89 -28.95 -6.88
N GLN A 455 -7.08 -29.51 -7.16
CA GLN A 455 -7.21 -30.67 -8.05
C GLN A 455 -6.82 -30.31 -9.50
N LYS A 456 -7.16 -29.11 -9.99
CA LYS A 456 -6.71 -28.62 -11.31
C LYS A 456 -5.20 -28.45 -11.38
N GLN A 457 -4.57 -27.92 -10.33
CA GLN A 457 -3.10 -27.80 -10.24
C GLN A 457 -2.44 -29.19 -10.26
N ALA A 458 -2.91 -30.14 -9.45
CA ALA A 458 -2.39 -31.50 -9.42
C ALA A 458 -2.53 -32.24 -10.77
N VAL A 459 -3.64 -32.04 -11.49
CA VAL A 459 -3.83 -32.58 -12.85
C VAL A 459 -2.85 -31.94 -13.84
N GLY A 460 -2.63 -30.62 -13.77
CA GLY A 460 -1.65 -29.92 -14.60
C GLY A 460 -0.21 -30.40 -14.37
N GLU A 461 0.18 -30.60 -13.11
CA GLU A 461 1.48 -31.21 -12.78
C GLU A 461 1.60 -32.64 -13.30
N ALA A 462 0.56 -33.47 -13.14
CA ALA A 462 0.56 -34.84 -13.64
C ALA A 462 0.69 -34.90 -15.17
N GLN A 463 0.00 -34.00 -15.88
CA GLN A 463 0.14 -33.85 -17.34
C GLN A 463 1.54 -33.41 -17.74
N ALA A 464 2.12 -32.40 -17.07
CA ALA A 464 3.48 -31.95 -17.36
C ALA A 464 4.53 -33.06 -17.15
N ARG A 465 4.41 -33.84 -16.06
CA ARG A 465 5.27 -35.01 -15.79
C ARG A 465 5.07 -36.11 -16.85
N ALA A 466 3.84 -36.37 -17.27
CA ALA A 466 3.55 -37.33 -18.34
C ALA A 466 4.16 -36.92 -19.69
N SER A 467 4.11 -35.63 -20.05
CA SER A 467 4.79 -35.11 -21.25
C SER A 467 6.31 -35.23 -21.17
N GLN A 468 6.91 -34.96 -20.01
CA GLN A 468 8.35 -35.15 -19.80
C GLN A 468 8.76 -36.62 -19.93
N LEU A 469 7.99 -37.55 -19.35
CA LEU A 469 8.24 -38.99 -19.48
C LEU A 469 8.06 -39.47 -20.93
N SER A 470 7.07 -38.95 -21.67
CA SER A 470 6.88 -39.27 -23.09
C SER A 470 8.09 -38.84 -23.94
N LEU A 471 8.64 -37.64 -23.68
CA LEU A 471 9.84 -37.14 -24.35
C LEU A 471 11.09 -37.97 -23.98
N GLN A 472 11.20 -38.45 -22.74
CA GLN A 472 12.27 -39.38 -22.33
C GLN A 472 12.13 -40.74 -23.02
N VAL A 473 10.92 -41.28 -23.17
CA VAL A 473 10.67 -42.53 -23.91
C VAL A 473 11.02 -42.38 -25.39
N GLU A 474 10.60 -41.29 -26.05
CA GLU A 474 11.04 -41.00 -27.42
C GLU A 474 12.56 -40.85 -27.54
N SER A 475 13.23 -40.26 -26.54
CA SER A 475 14.69 -40.13 -26.51
C SER A 475 15.44 -41.43 -26.16
N LEU A 476 14.73 -42.49 -25.76
CA LEU A 476 15.27 -43.84 -25.56
C LEU A 476 14.90 -44.81 -26.69
N GLN A 477 14.04 -44.38 -27.62
CA GLN A 477 13.65 -45.12 -28.84
C GLN A 477 14.44 -44.68 -30.08
N ARG A 478 15.27 -43.63 -29.97
CA ARG A 478 16.12 -43.07 -31.03
C ARG A 478 17.60 -43.38 -30.75
#